data_AF-A0A358XPS0-F1
#
_entry.id   AF-A0A358XPS0-F1
#
_cell.length_a   1.000
_cell.length_b   1.000
_cell.length_c   1.000
_cell.angle_alpha   90.00
_cell.angle_beta   90.00
_cell.angle_gamma   90.00
#
_symmetry.space_group_name_H-M   'P 1'
#
loop_
_entity.id
_entity.type
_entity.pdbx_description
1 polymer ?
#
loop_
_entity_poly.entity_id
_entity_poly.type
_entity_poly.pdbx_seq_one_letter_code
_entity_poly.pdbx_strand_id
1 'polypeptide(L)'
;MISNAFKYGNGLQVGVAISSDSKNITIKVFDQGIGIPKKDQPHIFTSFYRASNVGDIYGNGLGLVLAKNIFDLHGAELLLHSTEGQGTLVVVTIPKTPF
;
A
#
# COMPACT_ATOMS: atom_id res chain seq x y z
N MET A 1 -2.79 3.83 3.94
CA MET A 1 -1.70 2.86 3.76
C MET A 1 -1.18 2.27 5.05
N ILE A 2 -0.69 3.09 5.99
CA ILE A 2 -0.18 2.61 7.29
C ILE A 2 -1.21 1.78 8.07
N SER A 3 -2.48 2.20 8.08
CA SER A 3 -3.56 1.42 8.69
C SER A 3 -3.70 0.01 8.09
N ASN A 4 -3.51 -0.15 6.77
CA ASN A 4 -3.52 -1.49 6.15
C ASN A 4 -2.31 -2.31 6.61
N ALA A 5 -1.13 -1.71 6.69
CA ALA A 5 0.07 -2.39 7.18
C ALA A 5 -0.10 -2.90 8.62
N PHE A 6 -0.71 -2.12 9.53
CA PHE A 6 -1.02 -2.61 10.88
C PHE A 6 -2.08 -3.71 10.89
N LYS A 7 -3.13 -3.54 10.08
CA LYS A 7 -4.26 -4.45 10.02
C LYS A 7 -3.91 -5.82 9.44
N TYR A 8 -3.05 -5.85 8.43
CA TYR A 8 -2.62 -7.06 7.73
C TYR A 8 -1.21 -7.53 8.14
N GLY A 9 -0.53 -6.75 8.99
CA GLY A 9 0.82 -7.00 9.51
C GLY A 9 0.94 -8.17 10.48
N ASN A 10 -0.17 -8.83 10.84
CA ASN A 10 -0.20 -9.97 11.77
C ASN A 10 0.45 -9.68 13.14
N GLY A 11 0.35 -8.44 13.63
CA GLY A 11 0.98 -8.00 14.88
C GLY A 11 2.51 -7.83 14.82
N LEU A 12 3.13 -8.01 13.64
CA LEU A 12 4.55 -7.79 13.41
C LEU A 12 4.86 -6.31 13.16
N GLN A 13 6.15 -6.00 13.13
CA GLN A 13 6.63 -4.63 12.98
C GLN A 13 6.20 -4.03 11.63
N VAL A 14 5.64 -2.82 11.70
CA VAL A 14 5.38 -1.97 10.55
C VAL A 14 6.46 -0.88 10.50
N GLY A 15 7.08 -0.73 9.34
CA GLY A 15 8.09 0.29 9.09
C GLY A 15 7.57 1.36 8.12
N VAL A 16 7.99 2.60 8.38
CA VAL A 16 7.79 3.73 7.46
C VAL A 16 9.14 4.39 7.24
N ALA A 17 9.52 4.56 5.98
CA ALA A 17 10.70 5.31 5.59
C ALA A 17 10.30 6.44 4.65
N ILE A 18 10.84 7.64 4.89
CA ILE A 18 10.60 8.82 4.07
C ILE A 18 11.95 9.29 3.56
N SER A 19 12.03 9.57 2.27
CA SER A 19 13.21 10.13 1.62
C SER A 19 12.79 11.20 0.63
N SER A 20 13.74 12.06 0.29
CA SER A 20 13.47 13.25 -0.50
C SER A 20 14.68 13.56 -1.36
N ASP A 21 14.47 13.82 -2.64
CA ASP A 21 15.50 14.32 -3.56
C ASP A 21 15.11 15.71 -4.09
N SER A 22 15.78 16.23 -5.12
CA SER A 22 15.46 17.56 -5.66
C SER A 22 14.10 17.64 -6.36
N LYS A 23 13.54 16.51 -6.79
CA LYS A 23 12.33 16.43 -7.62
C LYS A 23 11.17 15.74 -6.93
N ASN A 24 11.40 14.85 -5.97
CA ASN A 24 10.38 13.95 -5.44
C ASN A 24 10.49 13.75 -3.92
N ILE A 25 9.36 13.38 -3.32
CA ILE A 25 9.26 12.79 -1.98
C ILE A 25 8.87 11.33 -2.16
N THR A 26 9.66 10.41 -1.60
CA THR A 26 9.36 8.98 -1.62
C THR A 26 9.01 8.49 -0.23
N ILE A 27 7.82 7.89 -0.09
CA ILE A 27 7.32 7.29 1.15
C ILE A 27 7.25 5.78 0.92
N LYS A 28 7.92 5.02 1.79
CA LYS A 28 7.86 3.56 1.81
C LYS A 28 7.14 3.12 3.08
N VAL A 29 6.11 2.30 2.93
CA VAL A 29 5.42 1.63 4.03
C VAL A 29 5.61 0.14 3.84
N PHE A 30 6.16 -0.53 4.83
CA PHE A 30 6.42 -1.96 4.76
C PHE A 30 5.99 -2.70 6.02
N ASP A 31 5.49 -3.91 5.83
CA ASP A 31 5.12 -4.85 6.89
C ASP A 31 5.68 -6.25 6.59
N GLN A 32 5.69 -7.09 7.61
CA GLN A 32 6.04 -8.52 7.52
C GLN A 32 4.80 -9.41 7.66
N GLY A 33 3.64 -8.90 7.28
CA GLY A 33 2.35 -9.52 7.51
C GLY A 33 2.00 -10.65 6.55
N ILE A 34 0.69 -10.87 6.39
CA ILE A 34 0.15 -11.98 5.58
C ILE A 34 0.48 -11.86 4.08
N GLY A 35 0.89 -10.67 3.61
CA GLY A 35 1.12 -10.40 2.19
C GLY A 35 -0.14 -10.53 1.33
N ILE A 36 0.03 -10.40 0.01
CA ILE A 36 -1.06 -10.42 -0.97
C ILE A 36 -0.78 -11.52 -2.01
N PRO A 37 -1.70 -12.48 -2.20
CA PRO A 37 -1.56 -13.55 -3.19
C PRO A 37 -1.36 -12.98 -4.59
N LYS A 38 -0.49 -13.59 -5.39
CA LYS A 38 -0.10 -13.06 -6.71
C LYS A 38 -1.30 -12.82 -7.63
N LYS A 39 -2.28 -13.72 -7.59
CA LYS A 39 -3.54 -13.65 -8.35
C LYS A 39 -4.42 -12.45 -7.97
N ASP A 40 -4.30 -11.95 -6.74
CA ASP A 40 -5.16 -10.89 -6.22
C ASP A 40 -4.53 -9.50 -6.41
N GLN A 41 -3.20 -9.42 -6.58
CA GLN A 41 -2.45 -8.15 -6.75
C GLN A 41 -2.98 -7.24 -7.88
N PRO A 42 -3.45 -7.73 -9.04
CA PRO A 42 -4.04 -6.86 -10.07
C PRO A 42 -5.36 -6.19 -9.65
N HIS A 43 -6.04 -6.71 -8.63
CA HIS A 43 -7.43 -6.37 -8.29
C HIS A 43 -7.58 -5.59 -6.98
N ILE A 44 -6.55 -5.53 -6.13
CA ILE A 44 -6.58 -4.81 -4.83
C ILE A 44 -6.86 -3.30 -4.95
N PHE A 45 -6.71 -2.72 -6.13
CA PHE A 45 -7.07 -1.33 -6.43
C PHE A 45 -8.48 -1.17 -7.02
N THR A 46 -9.27 -2.24 -7.03
CA THR A 46 -10.68 -2.24 -7.45
C THR A 46 -11.59 -2.06 -6.23
N SER A 47 -12.62 -1.23 -6.37
CA SER A 47 -13.62 -0.99 -5.32
C SER A 47 -14.24 -2.29 -4.82
N PHE A 48 -14.38 -2.39 -3.49
CA PHE A 48 -14.95 -3.55 -2.78
C PHE A 48 -14.15 -4.86 -2.88
N TYR A 49 -13.03 -4.87 -3.61
CA TYR A 49 -12.19 -6.04 -3.71
C TYR A 49 -11.43 -6.31 -2.40
N ARG A 50 -11.36 -7.57 -2.01
CA ARG A 50 -10.59 -8.06 -0.86
C ARG A 50 -9.77 -9.25 -1.33
N ALA A 51 -8.48 -9.29 -0.97
CA ALA A 51 -7.62 -10.42 -1.29
C ALA A 51 -8.15 -11.71 -0.63
N SER A 52 -7.94 -12.84 -1.29
CA SER A 52 -8.52 -14.13 -0.90
C SER A 52 -7.99 -14.67 0.44
N ASN A 53 -6.84 -14.18 0.90
CA ASN A 53 -6.19 -14.61 2.15
C ASN A 53 -6.52 -13.73 3.36
N VAL A 54 -7.40 -12.71 3.24
CA VAL A 54 -7.69 -11.81 4.38
C VAL A 54 -8.61 -12.43 5.44
N GLY A 55 -9.29 -13.55 5.13
CA GLY A 55 -10.21 -14.23 6.04
C GLY A 55 -11.21 -13.29 6.73
N ASP A 56 -11.27 -13.39 8.05
CA ASP A 56 -12.19 -12.64 8.91
C ASP A 56 -11.70 -11.21 9.26
N ILE A 57 -10.55 -10.76 8.72
CA ILE A 57 -10.04 -9.43 8.98
C ILE A 57 -11.01 -8.38 8.38
N TYR A 58 -11.80 -7.75 9.24
CA TYR A 58 -12.91 -6.85 8.88
C TYR A 58 -12.49 -5.69 7.99
N GLY A 59 -13.12 -5.47 6.83
CA GLY A 59 -12.91 -4.28 6.00
C GLY A 59 -13.63 -4.33 4.65
N ASN A 60 -13.89 -3.16 4.05
CA ASN A 60 -14.77 -3.04 2.88
C ASN A 60 -14.05 -2.88 1.53
N GLY A 61 -12.73 -3.03 1.48
CA GLY A 61 -11.96 -2.93 0.22
C GLY A 61 -11.84 -1.51 -0.38
N LEU A 62 -12.23 -0.46 0.35
CA LEU A 62 -12.22 0.92 -0.18
C LEU A 62 -10.94 1.72 0.13
N GLY A 63 -10.23 1.37 1.21
CA GLY A 63 -9.13 2.20 1.72
C GLY A 63 -7.96 2.35 0.75
N LEU A 64 -7.63 1.28 0.01
CA LEU A 64 -6.53 1.31 -0.96
C LEU A 64 -6.92 2.04 -2.26
N VAL A 65 -8.18 1.92 -2.67
CA VAL A 65 -8.75 2.63 -3.82
C VAL A 65 -8.75 4.14 -3.61
N LEU A 66 -9.22 4.59 -2.43
CA LEU A 66 -9.20 6.00 -2.08
C LEU A 66 -7.77 6.56 -2.04
N ALA A 67 -6.83 5.81 -1.46
CA ALA A 67 -5.43 6.21 -1.45
C ALA A 67 -4.86 6.34 -2.87
N LYS A 68 -5.13 5.37 -3.75
CA LYS A 68 -4.71 5.45 -5.16
C LYS A 68 -5.27 6.69 -5.85
N ASN A 69 -6.57 6.96 -5.72
CA ASN A 69 -7.19 8.13 -6.33
C ASN A 69 -6.56 9.45 -5.83
N ILE A 70 -6.25 9.55 -4.54
CA ILE A 70 -5.56 10.72 -3.97
C ILE A 70 -4.15 10.83 -4.57
N PHE A 71 -3.40 9.74 -4.68
CA PHE A 71 -2.06 9.76 -5.27
C PHE A 71 -2.09 10.14 -6.76
N ASP A 72 -3.01 9.58 -7.53
CA ASP A 72 -3.19 9.92 -8.94
C ASP A 72 -3.48 11.42 -9.12
N LEU A 73 -4.33 12.01 -8.26
CA LEU A 73 -4.63 13.46 -8.28
C LEU A 73 -3.41 14.34 -7.98
N HIS A 74 -2.42 13.84 -7.26
CA HIS A 74 -1.17 14.54 -6.95
C HIS A 74 -0.04 14.19 -7.94
N GLY A 75 -0.35 13.48 -9.03
CA GLY A 75 0.66 13.03 -10.00
C GLY A 75 1.68 12.06 -9.39
N ALA A 76 1.31 11.37 -8.32
CA ALA A 76 2.19 10.48 -7.61
C ALA A 76 2.20 9.08 -8.26
N GLU A 77 3.37 8.44 -8.24
CA GLU A 77 3.53 7.06 -8.63
C GLU A 77 3.33 6.14 -7.42
N LEU A 78 2.57 5.06 -7.59
CA LEU A 78 2.33 4.05 -6.57
C LEU A 78 2.85 2.70 -7.05
N LEU A 79 3.83 2.15 -6.34
CA LEU A 79 4.35 0.80 -6.54
C LEU A 79 4.00 -0.09 -5.35
N LEU A 80 3.70 -1.34 -5.65
CA LEU A 80 3.41 -2.36 -4.66
C LEU A 80 4.20 -3.62 -4.94
N HIS A 81 4.96 -4.05 -3.94
CA HIS A 81 5.63 -5.34 -3.93
C HIS A 81 5.09 -6.13 -2.74
N SER A 82 4.49 -7.28 -3.00
CA SER A 82 3.95 -8.12 -1.95
C SER A 82 4.23 -9.58 -2.27
N THR A 83 4.58 -10.35 -1.24
CA THR A 83 4.75 -11.80 -1.32
C THR A 83 3.89 -12.41 -0.21
N GLU A 84 3.01 -13.33 -0.60
CA GLU A 84 2.14 -14.03 0.33
C GLU A 84 2.97 -14.71 1.44
N GLY A 85 2.59 -14.47 2.69
CA GLY A 85 3.28 -14.97 3.88
C GLY A 85 4.59 -14.26 4.25
N GLN A 86 5.02 -13.24 3.50
CA GLN A 86 6.26 -12.49 3.77
C GLN A 86 6.03 -11.00 4.05
N GLY A 87 4.85 -10.48 3.65
CA GLY A 87 4.46 -9.10 3.88
C GLY A 87 4.38 -8.27 2.60
N THR A 88 4.26 -6.96 2.80
CA THR A 88 3.98 -6.00 1.73
C THR A 88 4.84 -4.76 1.87
N LEU A 89 5.34 -4.26 0.73
CA LEU A 89 5.99 -2.98 0.56
C LEU A 89 5.15 -2.13 -0.39
N VAL A 90 4.72 -0.97 0.10
CA VAL A 90 4.08 0.09 -0.69
C VAL A 90 5.07 1.22 -0.83
N VAL A 91 5.31 1.68 -2.05
CA VAL A 91 6.15 2.84 -2.36
C VAL A 91 5.30 3.89 -3.05
N VAL A 92 5.29 5.11 -2.50
CA VAL A 92 4.61 6.27 -3.09
C VAL A 92 5.66 7.32 -3.40
N THR A 93 5.74 7.75 -4.65
CA THR A 93 6.65 8.81 -5.11
C THR A 93 5.81 9.99 -5.55
N ILE A 94 5.94 11.11 -4.84
CA ILE A 94 5.16 12.33 -5.08
C ILE A 94 6.13 13.39 -5.65
N PRO A 95 5.84 13.99 -6.82
CA PRO A 95 6.61 15.11 -7.31
C PRO A 95 6.56 16.30 -6.34
N LYS A 96 7.72 16.89 -6.07
CA LYS A 96 7.84 18.23 -5.48
C LYS A 96 7.52 19.21 -6.59
N THR A 97 6.26 19.59 -6.74
CA THR A 97 5.91 20.66 -7.67
C THR A 97 6.71 21.92 -7.32
N PRO A 98 7.49 22.49 -8.26
CA PRO A 98 7.77 23.91 -8.22
C PRO A 98 6.50 24.60 -8.72
N PHE A 99 5.79 25.30 -7.82
CA PHE A 99 4.79 26.27 -8.27
C PHE A 99 5.50 27.47 -8.88
#